data_AF-A0A2M6YTW2-F1
#
_entry.id   AF-A0A2M6YTW2-F1
#
_cell.length_a   1.000
_cell.length_b   1.000
_cell.length_c   1.000
_cell.angle_alpha   90.00
_cell.angle_beta   90.00
_cell.angle_gamma   90.00
#
_symmetry.space_group_name_H-M   'P 1'
#
loop_
_entity.id
_entity.type
_entity.pdbx_description
1 polymer ?
#
loop_
_entity_poly.entity_id
_entity_poly.type
_entity_poly.pdbx_seq_one_letter_code
_entity_poly.pdbx_strand_id
1 'polypeptide(L)'
;MKKFILFIIFITFIKIITANTFAQSPTVVTDPRYAACDFCGYCPPNPLPQSWSACQKCLYPDISSDPSTMESLVIDPETNTAIAPAPGKQYTFLGCLGSGNGAFSDQGSAGGVIQSLLNIIFAMAGGIAFLYLLYGSFVIATSQEEPEKLNYGKRVVYG
;
A
#
# COMPACT_ATOMS: atom_id res chain seq x y z
N MET A 1 3.64 71.72 -16.38
CA MET A 1 2.22 71.29 -16.51
C MET A 1 2.06 69.92 -17.19
N LYS A 2 2.68 69.65 -18.35
CA LYS A 2 2.61 68.34 -19.05
C LYS A 2 3.01 67.12 -18.21
N LYS A 3 4.06 67.23 -17.37
CA LYS A 3 4.53 66.15 -16.49
C LYS A 3 3.57 65.81 -15.35
N PHE A 4 2.78 66.79 -14.88
CA PHE A 4 1.81 66.60 -13.80
C PHE A 4 0.54 65.89 -14.30
N ILE A 5 0.12 66.20 -15.54
CA ILE A 5 -1.02 65.55 -16.21
C ILE A 5 -0.71 64.07 -16.47
N LEU A 6 0.50 63.73 -16.92
CA LEU A 6 0.92 62.34 -17.12
C LEU A 6 0.93 61.53 -15.82
N PHE A 7 1.31 62.15 -14.71
CA PHE A 7 1.33 61.50 -13.40
C PHE A 7 -0.08 61.18 -12.88
N ILE A 8 -1.04 62.09 -13.10
CA ILE A 8 -2.45 61.84 -12.75
C ILE A 8 -3.05 60.71 -13.60
N ILE A 9 -2.79 60.70 -14.91
CA ILE A 9 -3.27 59.63 -15.80
C ILE A 9 -2.73 58.26 -15.38
N PHE A 10 -1.45 58.20 -15.00
CA PHE A 10 -0.82 56.97 -14.53
C PHE A 10 -1.45 56.41 -13.23
N ILE A 11 -1.75 57.29 -12.25
CA ILE A 11 -2.42 56.88 -11.00
C ILE A 11 -3.86 56.40 -11.27
N THR A 12 -4.59 57.06 -12.18
CA THR A 12 -5.95 56.61 -12.54
C THR A 12 -5.94 55.27 -13.28
N PHE A 13 -4.91 54.99 -14.08
CA PHE A 13 -4.78 53.72 -14.80
C PHE A 13 -4.49 52.55 -13.84
N ILE A 14 -3.66 52.75 -12.81
CA ILE A 14 -3.38 51.74 -11.78
C ILE A 14 -4.66 51.38 -10.99
N LYS A 15 -5.47 52.38 -10.63
CA LYS A 15 -6.73 52.17 -9.91
C LYS A 15 -7.72 51.30 -10.70
N ILE A 16 -7.79 51.49 -12.03
CA ILE A 16 -8.66 50.71 -12.92
C ILE A 16 -8.19 49.25 -13.04
N ILE A 17 -6.87 49.00 -13.06
CA ILE A 17 -6.34 47.64 -13.08
C ILE A 17 -6.64 46.91 -11.76
N THR A 18 -6.48 47.57 -10.61
CA THR A 18 -6.74 46.94 -9.30
C THR A 18 -8.22 46.72 -8.97
N ALA A 19 -9.15 47.44 -9.62
CA ALA A 19 -10.58 47.30 -9.34
C ALA A 19 -11.24 46.10 -10.06
N ASN A 20 -10.62 45.55 -11.10
CA ASN A 20 -11.20 44.49 -11.94
C ASN A 20 -10.75 43.07 -11.55
N THR A 21 -9.94 42.91 -10.50
CA THR A 21 -9.52 41.59 -9.99
C THR A 21 -10.33 41.18 -8.77
N PHE A 22 -11.66 41.19 -8.88
CA PHE A 22 -12.50 40.34 -8.04
C PHE A 22 -12.73 39.04 -8.81
N ALA A 23 -11.76 38.13 -8.72
CA ALA A 23 -11.99 36.74 -9.07
C ALA A 23 -13.01 36.19 -8.04
N GLN A 24 -14.25 36.02 -8.46
CA GLN A 24 -15.22 35.22 -7.73
C GLN A 24 -14.62 33.82 -7.57
N SER A 25 -14.29 33.44 -6.33
CA SER A 25 -13.98 32.05 -6.00
C SER A 25 -15.17 31.19 -6.44
N PRO A 26 -14.96 30.12 -7.21
CA PRO A 26 -16.05 29.24 -7.60
C PRO A 26 -16.69 28.68 -6.33
N THR A 27 -17.99 28.93 -6.16
CA THR A 27 -18.81 28.25 -5.15
C THR A 27 -18.86 26.78 -5.52
N VAL A 28 -18.06 25.97 -4.82
CA VAL A 28 -18.06 24.52 -4.95
C VAL A 28 -19.40 23.99 -4.43
N VAL A 29 -20.15 23.31 -5.30
CA VAL A 29 -21.38 22.63 -4.91
C VAL A 29 -20.99 21.47 -3.99
N THR A 30 -21.39 21.56 -2.72
CA THR A 30 -21.12 20.63 -1.62
C THR A 30 -21.96 19.35 -1.72
N ASP A 31 -21.90 18.66 -2.84
CA ASP A 31 -22.32 17.25 -2.90
C ASP A 31 -21.06 16.36 -2.84
N PRO A 32 -21.03 15.33 -1.98
CA PRO A 32 -19.87 14.45 -1.87
C PRO A 32 -19.68 13.71 -3.20
N ARG A 33 -18.50 13.89 -3.80
CA ARG A 33 -18.11 13.23 -5.04
C ARG A 33 -17.33 11.97 -4.68
N TYR A 34 -17.61 10.88 -5.38
CA TYR A 34 -16.96 9.60 -5.15
C TYR A 34 -16.17 9.17 -6.39
N ALA A 35 -15.01 8.57 -6.17
CA ALA A 35 -14.25 7.85 -7.17
C ALA A 35 -15.02 6.60 -7.61
N ALA A 36 -14.77 6.13 -8.83
CA ALA A 36 -15.41 4.91 -9.32
C ALA A 36 -14.90 3.65 -8.59
N CYS A 37 -13.62 3.67 -8.18
CA CYS A 37 -12.93 2.57 -7.53
C CYS A 37 -11.90 3.12 -6.54
N ASP A 38 -11.65 2.38 -5.46
CA ASP A 38 -10.49 2.59 -4.60
C ASP A 38 -9.26 1.79 -5.06
N PHE A 39 -8.10 2.05 -4.45
CA PHE A 39 -6.86 1.32 -4.75
C PHE A 39 -6.88 -0.15 -4.27
N CYS A 40 -7.88 -0.54 -3.48
CA CYS A 40 -8.11 -1.90 -3.03
C CYS A 40 -9.01 -2.69 -3.98
N GLY A 41 -9.49 -2.07 -5.07
CA GLY A 41 -10.33 -2.68 -6.09
C GLY A 41 -11.82 -2.74 -5.73
N TYR A 42 -12.26 -2.01 -4.70
CA TYR A 42 -13.68 -1.86 -4.40
C TYR A 42 -14.29 -0.79 -5.32
N CYS A 43 -15.25 -1.22 -6.14
CA CYS A 43 -15.96 -0.38 -7.10
C CYS A 43 -17.48 -0.63 -6.98
N PRO A 44 -18.23 0.17 -6.21
CA PRO A 44 -19.68 0.05 -6.12
C PRO A 44 -20.34 0.11 -7.51
N PRO A 45 -21.41 -0.68 -7.77
CA PRO A 45 -22.18 -1.50 -6.83
C PRO A 45 -21.64 -2.94 -6.65
N ASN A 46 -20.42 -3.25 -7.10
CA ASN A 46 -19.89 -4.61 -7.01
C ASN A 46 -19.65 -5.04 -5.55
N PRO A 47 -19.77 -6.34 -5.24
CA PRO A 47 -19.46 -6.86 -3.92
C PRO A 47 -17.99 -6.61 -3.57
N LEU A 48 -17.71 -6.49 -2.28
CA LEU A 48 -16.37 -6.27 -1.79
C LEU A 48 -15.43 -7.43 -2.16
N PRO A 49 -14.19 -7.14 -2.59
CA PRO A 49 -13.18 -8.17 -2.70
C PRO A 49 -12.81 -8.72 -1.32
N GLN A 50 -12.49 -10.02 -1.24
CA GLN A 50 -12.15 -10.70 0.02
C GLN A 50 -10.96 -10.07 0.75
N SER A 51 -10.01 -9.51 0.00
CA SER A 51 -8.82 -8.83 0.51
C SER A 51 -9.04 -7.36 0.89
N TRP A 52 -10.24 -6.82 0.68
CA TRP A 52 -10.50 -5.38 0.87
C TRP A 52 -10.17 -4.91 2.28
N SER A 53 -10.62 -5.64 3.31
CA SER A 53 -10.40 -5.25 4.71
C SER A 53 -8.91 -5.24 5.10
N ALA A 54 -8.10 -6.12 4.52
CA ALA A 54 -6.65 -6.16 4.75
C ALA A 54 -5.93 -5.06 3.96
N CYS A 55 -6.41 -4.77 2.75
CA CYS A 55 -5.89 -3.70 1.91
C CYS A 55 -6.20 -2.31 2.49
N GLN A 56 -7.45 -2.09 2.92
CA GLN A 56 -7.91 -0.84 3.50
C GLN A 56 -7.07 -0.48 4.74
N LYS A 57 -6.88 -1.43 5.67
CA LYS A 57 -6.01 -1.23 6.84
C LYS A 57 -4.56 -0.90 6.48
N CYS A 58 -4.09 -1.34 5.32
CA CYS A 58 -2.72 -1.11 4.86
C CYS A 58 -2.55 0.27 4.21
N LEU A 59 -3.43 0.59 3.26
CA LEU A 59 -3.33 1.78 2.41
C LEU A 59 -4.00 3.00 3.04
N TYR A 60 -5.01 2.80 3.90
CA TYR A 60 -5.83 3.85 4.48
C TYR A 60 -6.00 3.64 5.99
N PRO A 61 -4.96 3.90 6.80
CA PRO A 61 -5.04 3.69 8.25
C PRO A 61 -6.03 4.62 8.95
N ASP A 62 -6.32 5.79 8.36
CA ASP A 62 -7.09 6.87 8.98
C ASP A 62 -8.58 6.86 8.62
N ILE A 63 -9.04 5.87 7.84
CA ILE A 63 -10.46 5.76 7.45
C ILE A 63 -11.16 4.63 8.21
N SER A 64 -12.48 4.71 8.29
CA SER A 64 -13.33 3.69 8.89
C SER A 64 -13.15 2.33 8.22
N SER A 65 -13.19 1.26 9.01
CA SER A 65 -13.21 -0.12 8.51
C SER A 65 -14.55 -0.55 7.90
N ASP A 66 -15.56 0.30 8.00
CA ASP A 66 -16.90 0.05 7.45
C ASP A 66 -16.96 0.49 5.98
N PRO A 67 -17.17 -0.43 5.03
CA PRO A 67 -17.25 -0.08 3.61
C PRO A 67 -18.51 0.69 3.22
N SER A 68 -19.54 0.71 4.09
CA SER A 68 -20.77 1.46 3.82
C SER A 68 -20.57 2.98 3.88
N THR A 69 -19.51 3.46 4.55
CA THR A 69 -19.21 4.90 4.65
C THR A 69 -18.58 5.46 3.37
N MET A 70 -18.12 4.59 2.46
CA MET A 70 -17.47 4.96 1.19
C MET A 70 -16.30 5.94 1.34
N GLU A 71 -15.68 6.02 2.52
CA GLU A 71 -14.60 6.97 2.83
C GLU A 71 -13.37 6.77 1.94
N SER A 72 -13.07 5.53 1.52
CA SER A 72 -11.98 5.25 0.58
C SER A 72 -12.21 5.81 -0.83
N LEU A 73 -13.45 6.16 -1.16
CA LEU A 73 -13.83 6.69 -2.48
C LEU A 73 -14.07 8.19 -2.45
N VAL A 74 -14.03 8.86 -1.29
CA VAL A 74 -14.32 10.29 -1.22
C VAL A 74 -13.29 11.09 -2.03
N ILE A 75 -13.79 11.98 -2.89
CA ILE A 75 -13.01 12.95 -3.64
C ILE A 75 -13.05 14.27 -2.87
N ASP A 76 -11.88 14.83 -2.63
CA ASP A 76 -11.74 16.16 -2.06
C ASP A 76 -12.33 17.21 -3.02
N PRO A 77 -13.34 17.99 -2.60
CA PRO A 77 -14.00 18.98 -3.43
C PRO A 77 -13.07 20.15 -3.84
N GLU A 78 -12.00 20.42 -3.09
CA GLU A 78 -11.07 21.51 -3.38
C GLU A 78 -10.02 21.12 -4.41
N THR A 79 -9.42 19.94 -4.27
CA THR A 79 -8.34 19.47 -5.16
C THR A 79 -8.84 18.59 -6.30
N ASN A 80 -10.09 18.11 -6.24
CA ASN A 80 -10.67 17.14 -7.17
C ASN A 80 -9.82 15.86 -7.27
N THR A 81 -9.17 15.48 -6.17
CA THR A 81 -8.35 14.26 -6.07
C THR A 81 -9.00 13.25 -5.12
N ALA A 82 -8.87 11.97 -5.45
CA ALA A 82 -9.28 10.89 -4.55
C ALA A 82 -8.28 10.75 -3.41
N ILE A 83 -8.72 10.15 -2.30
CA ILE A 83 -7.85 9.86 -1.16
C ILE A 83 -6.63 9.04 -1.61
N ALA A 84 -5.44 9.59 -1.36
CA ALA A 84 -4.18 8.93 -1.70
C ALA A 84 -3.86 7.86 -0.64
N PRO A 85 -3.27 6.71 -1.05
CA PRO A 85 -2.79 5.72 -0.11
C PRO A 85 -1.63 6.28 0.74
N ALA A 86 -1.49 5.77 1.96
CA ALA A 86 -0.42 6.13 2.87
C ALA A 86 0.96 5.94 2.21
N PRO A 87 1.85 6.94 2.27
CA PRO A 87 3.13 6.90 1.60
C PRO A 87 3.99 5.73 2.12
N GLY A 88 4.68 5.04 1.20
CA GLY A 88 5.54 3.91 1.55
C GLY A 88 4.80 2.62 1.92
N LYS A 89 3.46 2.58 1.82
CA LYS A 89 2.65 1.36 1.98
C LYS A 89 2.25 0.82 0.61
N GLN A 90 2.35 -0.50 0.44
CA GLN A 90 1.84 -1.19 -0.74
C GLN A 90 1.16 -2.48 -0.32
N TYR A 91 -0.04 -2.73 -0.82
CA TYR A 91 -0.74 -3.99 -0.57
C TYR A 91 -0.54 -4.95 -1.75
N THR A 92 -0.06 -6.16 -1.47
CA THR A 92 0.20 -7.20 -2.48
C THR A 92 -0.38 -8.54 -2.03
N PHE A 93 -0.25 -9.58 -2.85
CA PHE A 93 -0.65 -10.94 -2.47
C PHE A 93 0.11 -11.48 -1.24
N LEU A 94 1.29 -10.93 -0.92
CA LEU A 94 2.06 -11.25 0.28
C LEU A 94 1.55 -10.53 1.53
N GLY A 95 0.55 -9.64 1.38
CA GLY A 95 0.02 -8.79 2.44
C GLY A 95 0.50 -7.34 2.32
N CYS A 96 0.44 -6.63 3.45
CA CYS A 96 0.81 -5.22 3.53
C CYS A 96 2.32 -5.04 3.64
N LEU A 97 2.93 -4.49 2.60
CA LEU A 97 4.33 -4.09 2.58
C LEU A 97 4.48 -2.68 3.13
N GLY A 98 5.48 -2.47 3.98
CA GLY A 98 5.76 -1.19 4.63
C GLY A 98 5.06 -0.99 5.98
N SER A 99 4.32 -1.97 6.51
CA SER A 99 3.80 -1.95 7.88
C SER A 99 4.86 -2.47 8.87
N GLY A 100 5.71 -1.56 9.37
CA GLY A 100 6.81 -1.84 10.30
C GLY A 100 8.00 -0.91 10.06
N ASN A 101 9.14 -1.13 10.74
CA ASN A 101 10.42 -0.41 10.61
C ASN A 101 11.11 -0.58 9.23
N GLY A 102 10.31 -0.66 8.16
CA GLY A 102 10.71 -1.06 6.82
C GLY A 102 9.72 -0.55 5.76
N ALA A 103 9.20 0.67 5.92
CA ALA A 103 8.48 1.38 4.87
C ALA A 103 9.46 1.88 3.79
N PHE A 104 9.12 1.68 2.51
CA PHE A 104 9.94 2.06 1.34
C PHE A 104 10.35 3.55 1.28
N SER A 105 9.83 4.38 2.19
CA SER A 105 10.11 5.80 2.35
C SER A 105 11.29 6.12 3.28
N ASP A 106 11.72 5.21 4.17
CA ASP A 106 12.80 5.47 5.12
C ASP A 106 14.17 5.02 4.58
N GLN A 107 15.13 5.95 4.56
CA GLN A 107 16.55 5.66 4.28
C GLN A 107 17.09 4.66 5.31
N GLY A 108 17.14 3.38 4.93
CA GLY A 108 17.50 2.25 5.80
C GLY A 108 16.54 1.06 5.73
N SER A 109 15.40 1.21 5.05
CA SER A 109 14.30 0.24 4.94
C SER A 109 14.56 -1.02 4.08
N ALA A 110 15.82 -1.36 3.76
CA ALA A 110 16.11 -2.64 3.11
C ALA A 110 15.74 -3.84 4.00
N GLY A 111 15.71 -3.66 5.33
CA GLY A 111 15.47 -4.73 6.30
C GLY A 111 14.09 -5.39 6.23
N GLY A 112 13.02 -4.64 5.95
CA GLY A 112 11.66 -5.19 5.92
C GLY A 112 11.41 -6.17 4.78
N VAL A 113 11.89 -5.83 3.57
CA VAL A 113 11.78 -6.70 2.39
C VAL A 113 12.69 -7.93 2.53
N ILE A 114 13.92 -7.73 3.03
CA ILE A 114 14.86 -8.84 3.28
C ILE A 114 14.29 -9.79 4.32
N GLN A 115 13.68 -9.30 5.40
CA GLN A 115 13.07 -10.16 6.42
C GLN A 115 11.93 -11.00 5.84
N SER A 116 11.09 -10.40 4.99
CA SER A 116 9.99 -11.13 4.34
C SER A 116 10.52 -12.20 3.37
N LEU A 117 11.57 -11.90 2.61
CA LEU A 117 12.23 -12.85 1.72
C LEU A 117 12.91 -13.99 2.49
N LEU A 118 13.61 -13.67 3.58
CA LEU A 118 14.26 -14.65 4.46
C LEU A 118 13.23 -15.58 5.10
N ASN A 119 12.09 -15.07 5.56
CA ASN A 119 11.02 -15.90 6.12
C ASN A 119 10.50 -16.93 5.10
N ILE A 120 10.38 -16.54 3.82
CA ILE A 120 9.96 -17.46 2.74
C ILE A 120 11.03 -18.54 2.50
N ILE A 121 12.30 -18.15 2.43
CA ILE A 121 13.42 -19.09 2.21
C ILE A 121 13.52 -20.07 3.39
N PHE A 122 13.44 -19.58 4.62
CA PHE A 122 13.48 -20.43 5.82
C PHE A 122 12.27 -21.36 5.91
N ALA A 123 11.08 -20.90 5.52
CA ALA A 123 9.90 -21.76 5.45
C ALA A 123 10.08 -22.90 4.42
N MET A 124 10.61 -22.59 3.24
CA MET A 124 10.89 -23.62 2.22
C MET A 124 11.99 -24.59 2.65
N ALA A 125 13.11 -24.07 3.16
CA ALA A 125 14.22 -24.89 3.63
C ALA A 125 13.80 -25.80 4.79
N GLY A 126 13.02 -25.27 5.75
CA GLY A 126 12.45 -26.03 6.85
C GLY A 126 11.49 -27.12 6.38
N GLY A 127 10.62 -26.80 5.41
CA GLY A 127 9.72 -27.78 4.80
C GLY A 127 10.45 -28.93 4.08
N ILE A 128 11.47 -28.61 3.30
CA ILE A 128 12.29 -29.62 2.62
C ILE A 128 13.05 -30.48 3.65
N ALA A 129 13.69 -29.86 4.65
CA ALA A 129 14.39 -30.60 5.70
C ALA A 129 13.45 -31.55 6.46
N PHE A 130 12.22 -31.12 6.75
CA PHE A 130 11.20 -31.94 7.39
C PHE A 130 10.81 -33.16 6.52
N LEU A 131 10.68 -32.99 5.20
CA LEU A 131 10.40 -34.10 4.28
C LEU A 131 11.55 -35.12 4.24
N TYR A 132 12.81 -34.66 4.23
CA TYR A 132 13.97 -35.55 4.30
C TYR A 132 14.00 -36.34 5.61
N LEU A 133 13.67 -35.71 6.73
CA LEU A 133 13.57 -36.37 8.04
C LEU A 133 12.49 -37.47 8.01
N LEU A 134 11.29 -37.16 7.51
CA LEU A 134 10.21 -38.13 7.36
C LEU A 134 10.62 -39.30 6.46
N TYR A 135 11.24 -39.02 5.33
CA TYR A 135 11.71 -40.05 4.41
C TYR A 135 12.79 -40.95 5.05
N GLY A 136 13.79 -40.36 5.70
CA GLY A 136 14.85 -41.11 6.38
C GLY A 136 14.29 -41.97 7.52
N SER A 137 13.36 -41.43 8.31
CA SER A 137 12.69 -42.16 9.40
C SER A 137 11.83 -43.31 8.87
N PHE A 138 11.12 -43.09 7.76
CA PHE A 138 10.33 -44.13 7.10
C PHE A 138 11.22 -45.27 6.58
N VAL A 139 12.35 -44.95 5.95
CA VAL A 139 13.30 -45.97 5.49
C VAL A 139 13.83 -46.78 6.67
N ILE A 140 14.27 -46.13 7.76
CA ILE A 140 14.76 -46.83 8.97
C ILE A 140 13.68 -47.77 9.53
N ALA A 141 12.44 -47.31 9.64
CA ALA A 141 11.33 -48.10 10.18
C ALA A 141 10.95 -49.31 9.29
N THR A 142 11.08 -49.18 7.97
CA THR A 142 10.72 -50.23 7.00
C THR A 142 11.88 -51.14 6.59
N SER A 143 13.08 -50.91 7.11
CA SER A 143 14.32 -51.58 6.68
C SER A 143 14.38 -53.09 6.99
N GLN A 144 13.50 -53.64 7.83
CA GLN A 144 13.49 -55.07 8.19
C GLN A 144 14.89 -55.62 8.53
N GLU A 145 15.68 -54.87 9.32
CA GLU A 145 17.07 -55.20 9.69
C GLU A 145 18.09 -55.31 8.54
N GLU A 146 17.74 -54.89 7.33
CA GLU A 146 18.68 -54.84 6.20
C GLU A 146 19.73 -53.73 6.44
N PRO A 147 21.02 -54.08 6.61
CA PRO A 147 22.04 -53.13 7.10
C PRO A 147 22.32 -51.99 6.11
N GLU A 148 22.12 -52.23 4.81
CA GLU A 148 22.33 -51.22 3.78
C GLU A 148 21.25 -50.12 3.82
N LYS A 149 19.97 -50.51 3.99
CA LYS A 149 18.85 -49.56 4.12
C LYS A 149 18.89 -48.82 5.45
N LEU A 150 19.28 -49.49 6.52
CA LEU A 150 19.48 -48.87 7.82
C LEU A 150 20.56 -47.78 7.78
N ASN A 151 21.72 -48.08 7.18
CA ASN A 151 22.80 -47.09 7.05
C ASN A 151 22.41 -45.95 6.11
N TYR A 152 21.69 -46.24 5.03
CA TYR A 152 21.18 -45.20 4.13
C TYR A 152 20.19 -44.25 4.84
N GLY A 153 19.16 -44.79 5.51
CA GLY A 153 18.17 -43.97 6.20
C GLY A 153 18.78 -43.13 7.33
N LYS A 154 19.75 -43.69 8.05
CA LYS A 154 20.55 -42.99 9.07
C LYS A 154 21.31 -41.78 8.51
N ARG A 155 22.02 -41.97 7.39
CA ARG A 155 22.74 -40.91 6.67
C ARG A 155 21.82 -39.79 6.20
N VAL A 156 20.59 -40.11 5.80
CA VAL A 156 19.61 -39.10 5.38
C VAL A 156 19.14 -38.22 6.54
N VAL A 157 19.06 -38.75 7.77
CA VAL A 157 18.55 -38.01 8.94
C VAL A 157 19.61 -37.18 9.64
N TYR A 158 20.81 -37.73 9.85
CA TYR A 158 21.83 -37.08 10.70
C TYR A 158 23.22 -36.94 10.06
N GLY A 159 23.40 -37.39 8.80
CA GLY A 159 24.68 -37.32 8.09
C GLY A 159 25.60 -38.48 8.40
#